data_AF-A0A382T641-F1
#
_entry.id   AF-A0A382T641-F1
#
_cell.length_a   1.000
_cell.length_b   1.000
_cell.length_c   1.000
_cell.angle_alpha   90.00
_cell.angle_beta   90.00
_cell.angle_gamma   90.00
#
_symmetry.space_group_name_H-M   'P 1'
#
loop_
_entity.id
_entity.type
_entity.pdbx_description
1 polymer ?
#
loop_
_entity_poly.entity_id
_entity_poly.type
_entity_poly.pdbx_seq_one_letter_code
_entity_poly.pdbx_strand_id
1 'polypeptide(L)'
;MIKTFVNILVLITIILIAYFMVVNKKQIDQPDWENPGVFSINREDPKAHFFHYESEELALSGNPEKSHYYQSLNGQWKFHYALNPESRPLDFMKREFDVTQWDDIDVPG
;
A
#
# COMPACT_ATOMS: atom_id res chain seq x y z
N MET A 1 -20.81 -54.58 17.25
CA MET A 1 -21.79 -53.49 17.02
C MET A 1 -21.38 -52.20 17.74
N ILE A 2 -21.24 -52.19 19.07
CA ILE A 2 -20.85 -50.98 19.84
C ILE A 2 -19.44 -50.45 19.46
N LYS A 3 -18.42 -51.32 19.36
CA LYS A 3 -17.07 -50.89 18.94
C LYS A 3 -17.05 -50.26 17.54
N THR A 4 -17.80 -50.85 16.62
CA THR A 4 -17.97 -50.31 15.25
C THR A 4 -18.63 -48.94 15.27
N PHE A 5 -19.67 -48.77 16.09
CA PHE A 5 -20.36 -47.49 16.26
C PHE A 5 -19.45 -46.40 16.86
N VAL A 6 -18.70 -46.75 17.91
CA VAL A 6 -17.73 -45.83 18.54
C VAL A 6 -16.63 -45.42 17.55
N ASN A 7 -16.10 -46.35 16.76
CA ASN A 7 -15.08 -46.04 15.75
C ASN A 7 -15.62 -45.09 14.66
N ILE A 8 -16.88 -45.26 14.25
CA ILE A 8 -17.53 -44.36 13.29
C ILE A 8 -17.69 -42.95 13.88
N LEU A 9 -18.12 -42.84 15.14
CA LEU A 9 -18.28 -41.55 15.81
C LEU A 9 -16.94 -40.80 15.91
N VAL A 10 -15.87 -41.50 16.32
CA VAL A 10 -14.51 -40.93 16.41
C VAL A 10 -14.03 -40.45 15.05
N LEU A 11 -14.25 -41.21 13.99
CA LEU A 11 -13.87 -40.83 12.63
C LEU A 11 -14.60 -39.56 12.18
N ILE A 12 -15.91 -39.46 12.45
CA ILE A 12 -16.72 -38.27 12.13
C ILE A 12 -16.18 -37.04 12.88
N THR A 13 -15.87 -37.19 14.17
CA THR A 13 -15.31 -36.07 14.96
C THR A 13 -13.96 -35.60 14.42
N ILE A 14 -13.08 -36.52 14.03
CA ILE A 14 -11.78 -36.16 13.42
C ILE A 14 -11.98 -35.42 12.09
N ILE A 15 -12.90 -35.89 11.25
CA ILE A 15 -13.22 -35.25 9.96
C ILE A 15 -13.79 -33.84 10.20
N LEU A 16 -14.68 -33.67 11.18
CA LEU A 16 -15.26 -32.36 11.51
C LEU A 16 -14.19 -31.39 12.03
N ILE A 17 -13.26 -31.85 12.87
CA ILE A 17 -12.14 -31.05 13.36
C ILE A 17 -11.23 -30.64 12.19
N ALA A 18 -10.87 -31.58 11.32
CA ALA A 18 -10.03 -31.31 10.15
C ALA A 18 -10.71 -30.30 9.20
N TYR A 19 -12.02 -30.46 8.94
CA TYR A 19 -12.80 -29.54 8.14
C TYR A 19 -12.81 -28.13 8.75
N PHE A 20 -13.01 -28.02 10.07
CA PHE A 20 -12.97 -26.74 10.76
C PHE A 20 -11.60 -26.07 10.66
N MET A 21 -10.49 -26.82 10.76
CA MET A 21 -9.15 -26.26 10.58
C MET A 21 -8.90 -25.75 9.15
N VAL A 22 -9.41 -26.44 8.13
CA VAL A 22 -9.27 -26.03 6.72
C VAL A 22 -10.09 -24.77 6.44
N VAL A 23 -11.32 -24.69 6.94
CA VAL A 23 -12.20 -23.52 6.74
C VAL A 23 -11.66 -22.28 7.47
N ASN A 24 -11.03 -22.45 8.62
CA ASN A 24 -10.44 -21.34 9.39
C ASN A 24 -9.00 -21.00 8.98
N LYS A 25 -8.50 -21.51 7.85
CA LYS A 25 -7.21 -21.06 7.34
C LYS A 25 -7.35 -19.60 6.90
N LYS A 26 -6.98 -18.68 7.79
CA LYS A 26 -6.93 -17.24 7.53
C LYS A 26 -6.07 -17.04 6.28
N GLN A 27 -6.67 -16.51 5.22
CA GLN A 27 -5.92 -16.06 4.05
C GLN A 27 -4.94 -15.01 4.55
N ILE A 28 -3.64 -15.32 4.48
CA ILE A 28 -2.61 -14.30 4.66
C ILE A 28 -2.81 -13.39 3.46
N ASP A 29 -3.30 -12.19 3.73
CA ASP A 29 -3.39 -11.15 2.70
C ASP A 29 -1.94 -10.77 2.39
N GLN A 30 -1.45 -11.26 1.26
CA GLN A 30 -0.10 -10.99 0.81
C GLN A 30 -0.05 -9.51 0.44
N PRO A 31 0.92 -8.72 0.96
CA PRO A 31 0.96 -7.32 0.64
C PRO A 31 1.28 -7.12 -0.85
N ASP A 32 0.75 -6.04 -1.43
CA ASP A 32 0.84 -5.79 -2.88
C ASP A 32 2.30 -5.79 -3.41
N TRP A 33 3.25 -5.36 -2.58
CA TRP A 33 4.68 -5.32 -2.95
C TRP A 33 5.34 -6.71 -3.02
N GLU A 34 4.69 -7.77 -2.53
CA GLU A 34 5.10 -9.17 -2.73
C GLU A 34 4.28 -9.88 -3.82
N ASN A 35 3.27 -9.21 -4.40
CA ASN A 35 2.37 -9.78 -5.40
C ASN A 35 2.77 -9.34 -6.83
N PRO A 36 3.37 -10.22 -7.65
CA PRO A 36 3.81 -9.87 -9.00
C PRO A 36 2.65 -9.62 -9.98
N GLY A 37 1.40 -9.86 -9.60
CA GLY A 37 0.23 -9.47 -10.39
C GLY A 37 -0.19 -8.01 -10.20
N VAL A 38 0.35 -7.32 -9.19
CA VAL A 38 -0.02 -5.94 -8.84
C VAL A 38 1.12 -5.00 -9.21
N PHE A 39 0.99 -4.33 -10.36
CA PHE A 39 1.97 -3.34 -10.84
C PHE A 39 1.52 -1.90 -10.58
N SER A 40 0.23 -1.68 -10.37
CA SER A 40 -0.36 -0.36 -10.08
C SER A 40 -1.78 -0.51 -9.54
N ILE A 41 -2.20 0.42 -8.70
CA ILE A 41 -3.57 0.56 -8.21
C ILE A 41 -4.00 2.00 -8.48
N ASN A 42 -5.13 2.21 -9.17
CA ASN A 42 -5.72 3.53 -9.47
C ASN A 42 -4.76 4.56 -10.10
N ARG A 43 -3.77 4.10 -10.87
CA ARG A 43 -2.89 4.98 -11.64
C ARG A 43 -3.57 5.33 -12.96
N GLU A 44 -3.48 6.60 -13.36
CA GLU A 44 -3.92 7.06 -14.69
C GLU A 44 -3.23 6.29 -15.82
N ASP A 45 -3.92 6.21 -16.97
CA ASP A 45 -3.38 5.54 -18.15
C ASP A 45 -2.13 6.24 -18.69
N PRO A 46 -1.15 5.50 -19.22
CA PRO A 46 0.05 6.08 -19.81
C PRO A 46 -0.29 7.04 -20.96
N LYS A 47 0.27 8.25 -20.91
CA LYS A 47 0.14 9.26 -21.96
C LYS A 47 1.46 10.02 -22.17
N ALA A 48 1.58 10.71 -23.31
CA ALA A 48 2.69 11.61 -23.54
C ALA A 48 2.78 12.68 -22.45
N HIS A 49 4.01 13.05 -22.06
CA HIS A 49 4.24 14.05 -21.04
C HIS A 49 3.97 15.46 -21.58
N PHE A 50 3.19 16.26 -20.85
CA PHE A 50 2.93 17.66 -21.15
C PHE A 50 2.47 18.39 -19.88
N PHE A 51 2.57 19.72 -19.90
CA PHE A 51 2.01 20.59 -18.88
C PHE A 51 0.95 21.50 -19.49
N HIS A 52 0.04 21.95 -18.65
CA HIS A 52 -0.90 23.01 -19.01
C HIS A 52 -0.19 24.35 -18.88
N TYR A 53 -0.48 25.25 -19.82
CA TYR A 53 0.00 26.62 -19.82
C TYR A 53 -1.18 27.54 -20.15
N GLU A 54 -1.14 28.74 -19.60
CA GLU A 54 -2.16 29.78 -19.75
C GLU A 54 -1.99 30.61 -21.04
N SER A 55 -0.89 30.42 -21.78
CA SER A 55 -0.64 31.08 -23.07
C SER A 55 0.23 30.24 -24.01
N GLU A 56 0.14 30.54 -25.31
CA GLU A 56 0.99 29.93 -26.33
C GLU A 56 2.48 30.27 -26.11
N GLU A 57 2.80 31.52 -25.76
CA GLU A 57 4.17 31.96 -25.49
C GLU A 57 4.81 31.13 -24.36
N LEU A 58 4.07 30.88 -23.27
CA LEU A 58 4.55 30.06 -22.18
C LEU A 58 4.69 28.59 -22.59
N ALA A 59 3.73 28.06 -23.35
CA ALA A 59 3.81 26.70 -23.89
C ALA A 59 5.05 26.51 -24.78
N LEU A 60 5.36 27.49 -25.64
CA LEU A 60 6.54 27.49 -26.49
C LEU A 60 7.85 27.61 -25.69
N SER A 61 7.82 28.26 -24.53
CA SER A 61 9.00 28.34 -23.64
C SER A 61 9.36 26.98 -23.03
N GLY A 62 8.38 26.07 -22.91
CA GLY A 62 8.57 24.71 -22.42
C GLY A 62 9.00 24.59 -20.95
N ASN A 63 8.99 25.68 -20.18
CA ASN A 63 9.33 25.66 -18.75
C ASN A 63 8.07 25.58 -17.88
N PRO A 64 7.77 24.42 -17.26
CA PRO A 64 6.56 24.23 -16.44
C PRO A 64 6.49 25.19 -15.25
N GLU A 65 7.64 25.55 -14.66
CA GLU A 65 7.70 26.44 -13.48
C GLU A 65 7.16 27.84 -13.75
N LYS A 66 7.06 28.23 -15.03
CA LYS A 66 6.47 29.51 -15.43
C LYS A 66 4.95 29.46 -15.53
N SER A 67 4.32 28.28 -15.50
CA SER A 67 2.87 28.19 -15.57
C SER A 67 2.21 28.33 -14.21
N HIS A 68 1.10 29.06 -14.16
CA HIS A 68 0.23 29.11 -12.99
C HIS A 68 -0.39 27.75 -12.60
N TYR A 69 -0.37 26.76 -13.50
CA TYR A 69 -0.87 25.40 -13.23
C TYR A 69 0.18 24.46 -12.65
N TYR A 70 1.41 24.96 -12.42
CA TYR A 70 2.51 24.18 -11.87
C TYR A 70 2.78 24.56 -10.41
N GLN A 71 2.98 23.55 -9.58
CA GLN A 71 3.45 23.70 -8.22
C GLN A 71 4.51 22.64 -7.95
N SER A 72 5.74 23.07 -7.69
CA SER A 72 6.77 22.15 -7.20
C SER A 72 6.46 21.76 -5.75
N LEU A 73 6.66 20.49 -5.43
CA LEU A 73 6.64 19.96 -4.07
C LEU A 73 8.05 19.56 -3.59
N ASN A 74 9.08 19.94 -4.34
CA ASN A 74 10.47 19.77 -3.91
C ASN A 74 10.74 20.67 -2.70
N GLY A 75 11.63 20.22 -1.82
CA GLY A 75 11.98 20.92 -0.58
C GLY A 75 12.18 19.95 0.57
N GLN A 76 12.01 20.46 1.78
CA GLN A 76 12.18 19.69 3.02
C GLN A 76 10.90 18.95 3.39
N TRP A 77 11.03 17.65 3.67
CA TRP A 77 9.93 16.77 4.07
C TRP A 77 10.22 16.12 5.41
N LYS A 78 9.19 15.98 6.26
CA LYS A 78 9.28 15.17 7.49
C LYS A 78 9.45 13.70 7.12
N PHE A 79 10.49 13.07 7.65
CA PHE A 79 10.88 11.71 7.29
C PHE A 79 11.18 10.86 8.52
N HIS A 80 10.72 9.61 8.50
CA HIS A 80 10.98 8.62 9.54
C HIS A 80 11.40 7.29 8.90
N TYR A 81 12.62 6.85 9.21
CA TYR A 81 13.12 5.56 8.78
C TYR A 81 12.65 4.44 9.72
N ALA A 82 11.98 3.44 9.15
CA ALA A 82 11.62 2.20 9.83
C ALA A 82 12.41 1.04 9.22
N LEU A 83 12.97 0.17 10.07
CA LEU A 83 13.82 -0.95 9.61
C LEU A 83 13.06 -1.97 8.75
N ASN A 84 11.77 -2.13 9.02
CA ASN A 84 10.85 -2.98 8.28
C ASN A 84 9.42 -2.39 8.31
N PRO A 85 8.51 -2.82 7.42
CA PRO A 85 7.15 -2.31 7.38
C PRO A 85 6.39 -2.44 8.70
N GLU A 86 6.63 -3.50 9.48
CA GLU A 86 5.98 -3.77 10.77
C GLU A 86 6.41 -2.78 11.86
N SER A 87 7.62 -2.23 11.76
CA SER A 87 8.19 -1.27 12.72
C SER A 87 7.78 0.18 12.46
N ARG A 88 7.03 0.46 11.38
CA ARG A 88 6.58 1.81 11.06
C ARG A 88 5.62 2.34 12.14
N PRO A 89 5.59 3.66 12.42
CA PRO A 89 4.56 4.24 13.26
C PRO A 89 3.17 3.95 12.67
N LEU A 90 2.27 3.34 13.46
CA LEU A 90 0.90 3.11 13.02
C LEU A 90 0.17 4.45 12.87
N ASP A 91 -0.80 4.51 11.96
CA ASP A 91 -1.64 5.68 11.71
C ASP A 91 -0.92 6.97 11.24
N PHE A 92 0.35 6.89 10.83
CA PHE A 92 1.15 8.04 10.38
C PHE A 92 0.52 8.85 9.21
N MET A 93 -0.42 8.25 8.47
CA MET A 93 -1.15 8.89 7.39
C MET A 93 -2.33 9.76 7.84
N LYS A 94 -2.73 9.71 9.12
CA LYS A 94 -3.78 10.58 9.67
C LYS A 94 -3.28 12.02 9.71
N ARG A 95 -4.14 12.98 9.36
CA ARG A 95 -3.80 14.40 9.34
C ARG A 95 -3.35 14.92 10.71
N GLU A 96 -3.88 14.33 11.77
CA GLU A 96 -3.65 14.72 13.16
C GLU A 96 -2.45 13.99 13.79
N PHE A 97 -1.76 13.12 13.05
CA PHE A 97 -0.58 12.42 13.57
C PHE A 97 0.57 13.41 13.80
N ASP A 98 1.15 13.39 15.00
CA ASP A 98 2.24 14.29 15.35
C ASP A 98 3.58 13.80 14.78
N VAL A 99 4.14 14.58 13.85
CA VAL A 99 5.44 14.33 13.21
C VAL A 99 6.54 15.26 13.72
N THR A 100 6.31 16.04 14.78
CA THR A 100 7.27 17.04 15.27
C THR A 100 8.63 16.47 15.66
N GLN A 101 8.68 15.19 16.05
CA GLN A 101 9.91 14.47 16.40
C GLN A 101 10.59 13.80 15.20
N TRP A 102 10.05 13.94 13.99
CA TRP A 102 10.67 13.38 12.79
C TRP A 102 11.75 14.33 12.26
N ASP A 103 12.79 13.71 11.70
CA ASP A 103 13.84 14.41 10.98
C ASP A 103 13.29 15.03 9.69
N ASP A 104 14.04 15.97 9.12
CA ASP A 104 13.76 16.53 7.80
C ASP A 104 14.72 15.95 6.77
N ILE A 105 14.24 15.75 5.54
CA ILE A 105 15.05 15.31 4.39
C ILE A 105 14.79 16.21 3.18
N ASP A 106 15.84 16.48 2.40
CA ASP A 106 15.72 17.13 1.09
C ASP A 106 15.07 16.18 0.06
N VAL A 107 14.11 16.70 -0.69
CA VAL A 107 13.45 15.97 -1.79
C VAL A 107 13.47 16.82 -3.08
N PRO A 108 13.98 16.29 -4.21
CA PRO A 108 14.68 15.01 -4.33
C PRO A 108 16.04 15.04 -3.62
N GLY A 109 16.46 13.90 -3.05
CA GLY A 109 17.71 13.72 -2.29
C GLY A 109 18.19 12.28 -2.34
#